data_AF-A0A959ZT52-F1
#
_entry.id   AF-A0A959ZT52-F1
#
_cell.length_a   1.000
_cell.length_b   1.000
_cell.length_c   1.000
_cell.angle_alpha   90.00
_cell.angle_beta   90.00
_cell.angle_gamma   90.00
#
_symmetry.space_group_name_H-M   'P 1'
#
loop_
_entity.id
_entity.type
_entity.pdbx_description
1 polymer ?
#
loop_
_entity_poly.entity_id
_entity_poly.type
_entity_poly.pdbx_seq_one_letter_code
_entity_poly.pdbx_strand_id
1 'polypeptide(L)'
;MWIRAALTPAASLLALAAPAAGAPVVESIPLPEPKVEQVAPGIVHQRIVQSGPQVIHVVRALRRPKVGLSPVLVAGATGRRGALSTAVTDGAPMGAAVGVNGDFFNTTWSYPSGLTVTTDDGLASEPEPTRSALVMDPEGGLSTMHLEFTGTWTPVDADGGDLATGGRIAGMNRPPERGSEVVLYTPAFGNTTPTGSSRSDVVVRLTNPSALRPNVPMAGVVVALNTGGGTTLQKDGVVLTGVGAARRTLVQALPLGTRVRIDPTIEGLPADALAIGGGPRLVENGRAVNAAGEGFSIAQLTQRTARTAVGVGAQGTWMIVAAEGPAQGSRGLTVAELARLMDRLGSETAFAMDAGGSAQLVLDGRHAVPWSSPRSITTALLVTYRGVRVAPVVQRLTPNGDGVDDRQTVEVTANEPGRLIVTLTRRRGSARRTLFDGPVEAGRHPVGLNPKALKIGDGRYRITAELAPSGGDATLGGRSVLVDRTLGNLHVRPTLVRVGRRSVPRVRIRFTLSRPARVTVRARDSAGRVRAVIARNRLFRRGTRLVLWGRRLGTGYATGTYTFEVVARTRFGRPGLTTSMTLGAVPRTRTTAPGG
;
A
#
# COMPACT_ATOMS: atom_id res chain seq x y z
N MET A 1 54.32 28.08 46.35
CA MET A 1 55.53 27.30 46.70
C MET A 1 55.20 25.84 46.40
N TRP A 2 56.05 25.12 45.65
CA TRP A 2 55.91 23.72 45.17
C TRP A 2 54.88 23.56 44.02
N ILE A 3 55.10 22.90 42.86
CA ILE A 3 56.14 22.03 42.30
C ILE A 3 56.11 22.14 40.75
N ARG A 4 57.28 21.85 40.16
CA ARG A 4 57.65 21.78 38.73
C ARG A 4 56.95 20.67 37.92
N ALA A 5 57.22 20.74 36.60
CA ALA A 5 57.41 19.64 35.64
C ALA A 5 56.21 19.34 34.74
N ALA A 6 56.32 18.98 33.47
CA ALA A 6 57.37 18.91 32.46
C ALA A 6 56.64 18.31 31.24
N LEU A 7 56.70 18.97 30.09
CA LEU A 7 56.11 18.46 28.84
C LEU A 7 56.96 17.33 28.26
N THR A 8 56.34 16.19 27.97
CA THR A 8 56.76 15.23 26.93
C THR A 8 55.51 14.66 26.24
N PRO A 9 55.49 14.52 24.89
CA PRO A 9 54.32 14.02 24.18
C PRO A 9 54.38 12.49 24.03
N ALA A 10 53.30 11.81 24.44
CA ALA A 10 53.08 10.40 24.14
C ALA A 10 52.39 10.26 22.77
N ALA A 11 53.10 9.69 21.80
CA ALA A 11 52.54 9.30 20.51
C ALA A 11 51.60 8.10 20.68
N SER A 12 50.31 8.30 20.44
CA SER A 12 49.30 7.24 20.43
C SER A 12 49.27 6.56 19.06
N LEU A 13 49.68 5.29 19.01
CA LEU A 13 49.54 4.41 17.85
C LEU A 13 48.06 4.05 17.63
N LEU A 14 47.41 4.70 16.67
CA LEU A 14 46.13 4.28 16.10
C LEU A 14 46.36 3.04 15.21
N ALA A 15 46.03 1.87 15.73
CA ALA A 15 45.89 0.66 14.91
C ALA A 15 44.60 0.78 14.07
N LEU A 16 44.75 1.12 12.79
CA LEU A 16 43.69 0.98 11.79
C LEU A 16 43.37 -0.51 11.61
N ALA A 17 42.27 -0.96 12.22
CA ALA A 17 41.66 -2.23 11.88
C ALA A 17 41.13 -2.15 10.44
N ALA A 18 41.79 -2.84 9.51
CA ALA A 18 41.29 -3.02 8.16
C ALA A 18 39.94 -3.77 8.20
N PRO A 19 38.94 -3.39 7.40
CA PRO A 19 37.70 -4.14 7.32
C PRO A 19 38.00 -5.54 6.76
N ALA A 20 37.75 -6.58 7.56
CA ALA A 20 37.72 -7.94 7.07
C ALA A 20 36.66 -8.00 5.96
N ALA A 21 37.09 -8.26 4.73
CA ALA A 21 36.18 -8.45 3.60
C ALA A 21 35.27 -9.64 3.91
N GLY A 22 34.01 -9.35 4.25
CA GLY A 22 32.99 -10.35 4.54
C GLY A 22 32.88 -11.34 3.37
N ALA A 23 32.72 -12.62 3.70
CA ALA A 23 32.49 -13.65 2.69
C ALA A 23 31.28 -13.26 1.82
N PRO A 24 31.34 -13.55 0.50
CA PRO A 24 30.27 -13.15 -0.41
C PRO A 24 28.97 -13.90 -0.05
N VAL A 25 27.89 -13.16 0.18
CA VAL A 25 26.57 -13.73 0.50
C VAL A 25 26.01 -14.44 -0.74
N VAL A 26 25.44 -15.63 -0.54
CA VAL A 26 24.81 -16.43 -1.60
C VAL A 26 23.31 -16.33 -1.45
N GLU A 27 22.61 -16.04 -2.54
CA GLU A 27 21.15 -15.90 -2.57
C GLU A 27 20.57 -16.72 -3.73
N SER A 28 19.30 -17.11 -3.65
CA SER A 28 18.61 -17.73 -4.79
C SER A 28 18.06 -16.69 -5.75
N ILE A 29 17.97 -17.05 -7.02
CA ILE A 29 17.35 -16.19 -8.03
C ILE A 29 15.83 -16.35 -7.94
N PRO A 30 15.08 -15.28 -7.62
CA PRO A 30 13.63 -15.33 -7.58
C PRO A 30 13.05 -15.62 -8.98
N LEU A 31 11.84 -16.18 -9.01
CA LEU A 31 11.10 -16.28 -10.27
C LEU A 31 10.65 -14.88 -10.73
N PRO A 32 10.54 -14.63 -12.04
CA PRO A 32 9.93 -13.39 -12.53
C PRO A 32 8.53 -13.24 -11.93
N GLU A 33 8.21 -12.03 -11.46
CA GLU A 33 6.88 -11.72 -10.99
C GLU A 33 5.83 -11.99 -12.07
N PRO A 34 4.64 -12.48 -11.70
CA PRO A 34 3.57 -12.69 -12.65
C PRO A 34 3.14 -11.33 -13.25
N LYS A 35 2.80 -11.32 -14.55
CA LYS A 35 2.31 -10.10 -15.24
C LYS A 35 1.06 -9.49 -14.60
N VAL A 36 0.30 -10.31 -13.86
CA VAL A 36 -0.86 -9.94 -13.06
C VAL A 36 -0.69 -10.65 -11.72
N GLU A 37 -0.65 -9.88 -10.64
CA GLU A 37 -0.55 -10.38 -9.28
C GLU A 37 -1.96 -10.55 -8.70
N GLN A 38 -2.30 -11.74 -8.24
CA GLN A 38 -3.51 -11.91 -7.43
C GLN A 38 -3.24 -11.38 -6.03
N VAL A 39 -3.90 -10.32 -5.59
CA VAL A 39 -3.76 -9.76 -4.24
C VAL A 39 -4.61 -10.59 -3.27
N ALA A 40 -5.86 -10.86 -3.64
CA ALA A 40 -6.79 -11.74 -2.94
C ALA A 40 -7.73 -12.43 -3.95
N PRO A 41 -8.53 -13.43 -3.55
CA PRO A 41 -9.62 -13.93 -4.38
C PRO A 41 -10.54 -12.80 -4.85
N GLY A 42 -10.70 -12.66 -6.18
CA GLY A 42 -11.47 -11.56 -6.78
C GLY A 42 -10.72 -10.22 -6.89
N ILE A 43 -9.52 -10.08 -6.33
CA ILE A 43 -8.72 -8.83 -6.36
C ILE A 43 -7.38 -9.09 -7.04
N VAL A 44 -7.14 -8.44 -8.17
CA VAL A 44 -5.89 -8.56 -8.92
C VAL A 44 -5.24 -7.20 -9.15
N HIS A 45 -3.93 -7.15 -9.10
CA HIS A 45 -3.11 -5.99 -9.43
C HIS A 45 -2.33 -6.25 -10.72
N GLN A 46 -2.23 -5.23 -11.56
CA GLN A 46 -1.43 -5.22 -12.76
C GLN A 46 -0.62 -3.92 -12.84
N ARG A 47 0.68 -4.05 -13.07
CA ARG A 47 1.54 -2.92 -13.42
C ARG A 47 1.74 -2.84 -14.94
N ILE A 48 1.33 -1.73 -15.53
CA ILE A 48 1.39 -1.45 -16.97
C ILE A 48 2.48 -0.41 -17.21
N VAL A 49 3.40 -0.69 -18.13
CA VAL A 49 4.45 0.24 -18.56
C VAL A 49 4.24 0.54 -20.04
N GLN A 50 4.04 1.81 -20.40
CA GLN A 50 3.84 2.28 -21.78
C GLN A 50 5.01 3.15 -22.24
N SER A 51 5.08 3.41 -23.54
CA SER A 51 6.05 4.31 -24.17
C SER A 51 5.97 5.74 -23.60
N GLY A 52 7.11 6.43 -23.52
CA GLY A 52 7.21 7.79 -22.99
C GLY A 52 7.19 7.85 -21.45
N PRO A 53 8.09 7.09 -20.81
CA PRO A 53 7.80 6.23 -19.63
C PRO A 53 6.49 6.57 -18.89
N GLN A 54 5.40 5.88 -19.21
CA GLN A 54 4.17 5.94 -18.42
C GLN A 54 4.00 4.66 -17.63
N VAL A 55 3.91 4.75 -16.30
CA VAL A 55 3.61 3.60 -15.44
C VAL A 55 2.24 3.78 -14.81
N ILE A 56 1.43 2.73 -14.87
CA ILE A 56 0.06 2.70 -14.38
C ILE A 56 -0.12 1.41 -13.58
N HIS A 57 -0.65 1.54 -12.36
CA HIS A 57 -1.08 0.43 -11.53
C HIS A 57 -2.60 0.33 -11.64
N VAL A 58 -3.10 -0.86 -11.97
CA VAL A 58 -4.53 -1.14 -12.06
C VAL A 58 -4.85 -2.26 -11.09
N VAL A 59 -5.75 -2.01 -10.16
CA VAL A 59 -6.39 -3.02 -9.34
C VAL A 59 -7.79 -3.26 -9.88
N ARG A 60 -8.10 -4.53 -10.15
CA ARG A 60 -9.45 -4.98 -10.51
C ARG A 60 -9.99 -5.80 -9.36
N ALA A 61 -11.09 -5.35 -8.77
CA ALA A 61 -11.76 -6.02 -7.66
C ALA A 61 -13.19 -6.36 -8.08
N LEU A 62 -13.49 -7.65 -8.19
CA LEU A 62 -14.83 -8.12 -8.54
C LEU A 62 -15.73 -8.03 -7.32
N ARG A 63 -16.78 -7.20 -7.39
CA ARG A 63 -17.80 -7.07 -6.36
C ARG A 63 -18.45 -8.43 -6.09
N ARG A 64 -18.25 -8.94 -4.88
CA ARG A 64 -18.75 -10.22 -4.38
C ARG A 64 -19.01 -10.08 -2.87
N PRO A 65 -19.78 -10.96 -2.24
CA PRO A 65 -20.12 -10.84 -0.81
C PRO A 65 -18.92 -10.69 0.13
N LYS A 66 -17.76 -11.19 -0.26
CA LYS A 66 -16.51 -11.15 0.52
C LYS A 66 -15.54 -10.05 0.12
N VAL A 67 -15.86 -9.26 -0.91
CA VAL A 67 -15.01 -8.17 -1.43
C VAL A 67 -15.75 -6.85 -1.24
N GLY A 68 -15.26 -5.99 -0.35
CA GLY A 68 -15.85 -4.70 -0.04
C GLY A 68 -15.00 -3.52 -0.53
N LEU A 69 -15.64 -2.37 -0.71
CA LEU A 69 -15.00 -1.08 -0.96
C LEU A 69 -15.60 -0.10 0.04
N SER A 70 -14.74 0.60 0.78
CA SER A 70 -15.20 1.51 1.83
C SER A 70 -14.30 2.74 1.92
N PRO A 71 -14.89 3.95 2.01
CA PRO A 71 -14.15 5.14 2.37
C PRO A 71 -13.82 5.12 3.86
N VAL A 72 -12.67 5.69 4.22
CA VAL A 72 -12.19 5.78 5.61
C VAL A 72 -11.53 7.15 5.87
N LEU A 73 -11.57 7.60 7.11
CA LEU A 73 -10.68 8.63 7.63
C LEU A 73 -9.33 7.98 7.98
N VAL A 74 -8.26 8.37 7.30
CA VAL A 74 -6.95 7.71 7.38
C VAL A 74 -6.32 7.81 8.78
N ALA A 75 -6.65 8.86 9.52
CA ALA A 75 -6.19 9.08 10.89
C ALA A 75 -7.36 9.15 11.90
N GLY A 76 -8.52 8.58 11.55
CA GLY A 76 -9.71 8.51 12.41
C GLY A 76 -10.32 9.87 12.78
N ALA A 77 -9.96 10.94 12.08
CA ALA A 77 -10.54 12.27 12.27
C ALA A 77 -10.33 13.14 11.03
N THR A 78 -11.28 14.03 10.73
CA THR A 78 -11.16 14.98 9.62
C THR A 78 -10.07 16.01 9.90
N GLY A 79 -9.79 16.41 11.14
CA GLY A 79 -8.70 17.35 11.45
C GLY A 79 -7.29 16.75 11.42
N ARG A 80 -7.11 15.51 10.94
CA ARG A 80 -5.82 14.78 11.00
C ARG A 80 -5.47 14.16 9.66
N ARG A 81 -4.16 14.00 9.45
CA ARG A 81 -3.60 13.26 8.30
C ARG A 81 -2.78 12.08 8.79
N GLY A 82 -2.78 11.02 8.02
CA GLY A 82 -1.99 9.82 8.29
C GLY A 82 -1.41 9.21 7.02
N ALA A 83 -0.60 8.18 7.20
CA ALA A 83 -0.07 7.41 6.09
C ALA A 83 -1.11 6.40 5.60
N LEU A 84 -1.30 6.31 4.28
CA LEU A 84 -2.19 5.31 3.68
C LEU A 84 -1.78 3.87 4.05
N SER A 85 -0.48 3.60 4.16
CA SER A 85 0.05 2.29 4.54
C SER A 85 -0.36 1.89 5.95
N THR A 86 -0.45 2.85 6.88
CA THR A 86 -0.98 2.64 8.23
C THR A 86 -2.46 2.27 8.17
N ALA A 87 -3.30 3.03 7.45
CA ALA A 87 -4.72 2.69 7.31
C ALA A 87 -4.96 1.29 6.72
N VAL A 88 -4.18 0.88 5.71
CA VAL A 88 -4.25 -0.50 5.17
C VAL A 88 -3.78 -1.54 6.18
N THR A 89 -2.74 -1.23 6.97
CA THR A 89 -2.20 -2.15 7.97
C THR A 89 -3.16 -2.33 9.14
N ASP A 90 -3.74 -1.24 9.63
CA ASP A 90 -4.69 -1.22 10.75
C ASP A 90 -6.04 -1.83 10.33
N GLY A 91 -6.45 -1.63 9.08
CA GLY A 91 -7.62 -2.30 8.50
C GLY A 91 -7.36 -3.77 8.08
N ALA A 92 -6.11 -4.23 8.12
CA ALA A 92 -5.75 -5.58 7.66
C ALA A 92 -6.48 -6.70 8.43
N PRO A 93 -6.75 -6.63 9.75
CA PRO A 93 -7.57 -7.60 10.46
C PRO A 93 -8.99 -7.70 9.88
N MET A 94 -9.59 -6.57 9.49
CA MET A 94 -10.92 -6.48 8.87
C MET A 94 -10.92 -6.79 7.36
N GLY A 95 -9.79 -7.23 6.81
CA GLY A 95 -9.67 -7.65 5.43
C GLY A 95 -9.08 -6.62 4.48
N ALA A 96 -8.66 -5.43 4.94
CA ALA A 96 -8.02 -4.46 4.05
C ALA A 96 -6.78 -5.08 3.37
N ALA A 97 -6.80 -5.06 2.04
CA ALA A 97 -5.76 -5.64 1.20
C ALA A 97 -5.18 -4.61 0.22
N VAL A 98 -6.01 -3.65 -0.19
CA VAL A 98 -5.63 -2.56 -1.08
C VAL A 98 -6.12 -1.25 -0.47
N GLY A 99 -5.28 -0.22 -0.51
CA GLY A 99 -5.68 1.14 -0.21
C GLY A 99 -5.26 2.09 -1.31
N VAL A 100 -6.10 3.07 -1.60
CA VAL A 100 -5.80 4.19 -2.50
C VAL A 100 -6.22 5.49 -1.82
N ASN A 101 -5.57 6.61 -2.13
CA ASN A 101 -5.97 7.89 -1.55
C ASN A 101 -7.39 8.31 -1.98
N GLY A 102 -8.02 9.13 -1.15
CA GLY A 102 -9.34 9.70 -1.40
C GLY A 102 -9.28 11.16 -1.84
N ASP A 103 -10.17 11.95 -1.25
CA ASP A 103 -10.46 13.34 -1.54
C ASP A 103 -9.25 14.29 -1.42
N PHE A 104 -9.39 15.47 -2.02
CA PHE A 104 -8.60 16.64 -1.71
C PHE A 104 -8.79 17.06 -0.25
N PHE A 105 -7.87 17.87 0.24
CA PHE A 105 -7.93 18.37 1.60
C PHE A 105 -7.18 19.69 1.75
N ASN A 106 -7.57 20.45 2.77
CA ASN A 106 -6.85 21.64 3.18
C ASN A 106 -5.50 21.25 3.79
N THR A 107 -4.38 21.65 3.20
CA THR A 107 -3.04 21.23 3.67
C THR A 107 -2.61 21.89 4.97
N THR A 108 -3.22 23.02 5.34
CA THR A 108 -2.95 23.77 6.58
C THR A 108 -3.69 23.14 7.75
N TRP A 109 -5.00 22.92 7.58
CA TRP A 109 -5.89 22.47 8.66
C TRP A 109 -6.26 20.99 8.57
N SER A 110 -5.79 20.30 7.53
CA SER A 110 -5.89 18.86 7.37
C SER A 110 -7.31 18.29 7.20
N TYR A 111 -8.34 19.08 6.86
CA TYR A 111 -9.71 18.58 6.64
C TYR A 111 -10.03 18.24 5.18
N PRO A 112 -10.84 17.20 4.90
CA PRO A 112 -11.30 16.87 3.55
C PRO A 112 -12.01 18.06 2.90
N SER A 113 -11.89 18.20 1.57
CA SER A 113 -12.53 19.30 0.86
C SER A 113 -14.01 19.05 0.57
N GLY A 114 -14.44 17.80 0.47
CA GLY A 114 -15.80 17.41 0.14
C GLY A 114 -16.33 16.24 0.96
N LEU A 115 -17.45 15.69 0.50
CA LEU A 115 -18.29 14.79 1.26
C LEU A 115 -17.49 13.58 1.74
N THR A 116 -17.62 13.22 3.01
CA THR A 116 -17.07 11.95 3.52
C THR A 116 -18.13 11.28 4.38
N VAL A 117 -18.60 10.12 3.94
CA VAL A 117 -19.53 9.26 4.68
C VAL A 117 -18.91 7.87 4.79
N THR A 118 -18.56 7.46 6.02
CA THR A 118 -17.93 6.16 6.30
C THR A 118 -18.86 5.27 7.12
N THR A 119 -18.59 3.97 7.12
CA THR A 119 -19.35 3.02 7.95
C THR A 119 -19.21 3.34 9.44
N ASP A 120 -17.98 3.61 9.88
CA ASP A 120 -17.62 3.74 11.29
C ASP A 120 -17.92 5.14 11.86
N ASP A 121 -17.59 6.21 11.12
CA ASP A 121 -17.73 7.60 11.57
C ASP A 121 -19.06 8.24 11.11
N GLY A 122 -19.75 7.62 10.14
CA GLY A 122 -20.93 8.19 9.51
C GLY A 122 -20.57 9.42 8.66
N LEU A 123 -21.42 10.44 8.69
CA LEU A 123 -21.17 11.72 8.01
C LEU A 123 -20.05 12.46 8.74
N ALA A 124 -18.88 12.52 8.10
CA ALA A 124 -17.69 13.14 8.65
C ALA A 124 -17.40 14.53 8.08
N SER A 125 -17.75 14.80 6.82
CA SER A 125 -17.51 16.08 6.13
C SER A 125 -18.63 16.36 5.14
N GLU A 126 -19.03 17.62 4.98
CA GLU A 126 -20.04 18.05 4.03
C GLU A 126 -19.52 18.03 2.56
N PRO A 127 -20.42 18.06 1.55
CA PRO A 127 -20.05 18.18 0.14
C PRO A 127 -19.44 19.54 -0.19
N GLU A 128 -18.54 19.55 -1.17
CA GLU A 128 -18.05 20.77 -1.79
C GLU A 128 -19.09 21.26 -2.83
N PRO A 129 -19.67 22.46 -2.70
CA PRO A 129 -20.82 22.90 -3.51
C PRO A 129 -20.58 23.03 -5.01
N THR A 130 -19.34 22.89 -5.48
CA THR A 130 -19.00 22.97 -6.92
C THR A 130 -18.62 21.62 -7.51
N ARG A 131 -18.58 20.55 -6.72
CA ARG A 131 -18.04 19.24 -7.12
C ARG A 131 -19.06 18.13 -6.98
N SER A 132 -18.84 17.07 -7.73
CA SER A 132 -19.54 15.81 -7.46
C SER A 132 -18.85 15.07 -6.31
N ALA A 133 -19.53 14.10 -5.73
CA ALA A 133 -18.95 13.05 -4.87
C ALA A 133 -19.10 11.69 -5.54
N LEU A 134 -18.22 10.75 -5.20
CA LEU A 134 -18.41 9.34 -5.51
C LEU A 134 -19.32 8.73 -4.44
N VAL A 135 -20.50 8.27 -4.84
CA VAL A 135 -21.49 7.62 -3.98
C VAL A 135 -21.43 6.12 -4.22
N MET A 136 -21.40 5.37 -3.12
CA MET A 136 -21.43 3.91 -3.06
C MET A 136 -22.75 3.47 -2.45
N ASP A 137 -23.58 2.78 -3.23
CA ASP A 137 -24.77 2.13 -2.70
C ASP A 137 -24.39 0.90 -1.82
N PRO A 138 -25.30 0.41 -0.95
CA PRO A 138 -25.05 -0.76 -0.10
C PRO A 138 -24.71 -2.04 -0.88
N GLU A 139 -25.18 -2.15 -2.13
CA GLU A 139 -24.89 -3.27 -3.03
C GLU A 139 -23.50 -3.14 -3.69
N GLY A 140 -22.79 -2.03 -3.49
CA GLY A 140 -21.46 -1.71 -3.99
C GLY A 140 -21.41 -1.16 -5.42
N GLY A 141 -22.53 -0.68 -5.95
CA GLY A 141 -22.59 0.14 -7.16
C GLY A 141 -21.98 1.52 -6.93
N LEU A 142 -21.51 2.16 -8.00
CA LEU A 142 -20.89 3.48 -7.95
C LEU A 142 -21.64 4.47 -8.84
N SER A 143 -21.99 5.62 -8.27
CA SER A 143 -22.54 6.77 -8.98
C SER A 143 -21.76 8.04 -8.62
N THR A 144 -21.83 9.04 -9.48
CA THR A 144 -21.28 10.38 -9.23
C THR A 144 -22.42 11.35 -9.08
N MET A 145 -22.53 12.01 -7.94
CA MET A 145 -23.67 12.87 -7.63
C MET A 145 -23.20 14.25 -7.19
N HIS A 146 -23.88 15.29 -7.66
CA HIS A 146 -23.79 16.62 -7.06
C HIS A 146 -24.76 16.68 -5.89
N LEU A 147 -24.26 17.03 -4.70
CA LEU A 147 -25.00 16.92 -3.44
C LEU A 147 -24.86 18.24 -2.69
N GLU A 148 -25.91 18.62 -1.96
CA GLU A 148 -25.93 19.83 -1.14
C GLU A 148 -26.11 19.48 0.34
N PHE A 149 -25.41 20.21 1.21
CA PHE A 149 -25.64 20.15 2.64
C PHE A 149 -26.60 21.26 3.08
N THR A 150 -27.77 20.87 3.57
CA THR A 150 -28.84 21.76 4.06
C THR A 150 -29.14 21.52 5.53
N GLY A 151 -28.09 21.37 6.34
CA GLY A 151 -28.23 21.05 7.75
C GLY A 151 -28.89 22.16 8.59
N THR A 152 -29.66 21.77 9.60
CA THR A 152 -30.38 22.68 10.51
C THR A 152 -30.25 22.28 11.97
N TRP A 153 -30.46 23.23 12.87
CA TRP A 153 -30.72 22.99 14.29
C TRP A 153 -32.02 23.69 14.68
N THR A 154 -32.83 23.05 15.54
CA THR A 154 -34.14 23.58 15.97
C THR A 154 -34.35 23.32 17.46
N PRO A 155 -34.68 24.33 18.28
CA PRO A 155 -35.12 24.12 19.66
C PRO A 155 -36.44 23.36 19.68
N VAL A 156 -36.56 22.34 20.53
CA VAL A 156 -37.75 21.47 20.60
C VAL A 156 -38.25 21.27 22.03
N ASP A 157 -39.51 20.89 22.17
CA ASP A 157 -40.13 20.55 23.46
C ASP A 157 -39.79 19.11 23.91
N ALA A 158 -40.48 18.60 24.92
CA ALA A 158 -40.27 17.23 25.42
C ALA A 158 -40.72 16.14 24.43
N ASP A 159 -41.72 16.45 23.60
CA ASP A 159 -42.34 15.54 22.64
C ASP A 159 -41.69 15.66 21.24
N GLY A 160 -40.76 16.60 21.06
CA GLY A 160 -40.03 16.85 19.83
C GLY A 160 -40.66 17.90 18.92
N GLY A 161 -41.69 18.61 19.40
CA GLY A 161 -42.32 19.72 18.70
C GLY A 161 -41.42 20.95 18.67
N ASP A 162 -41.38 21.67 17.54
CA ASP A 162 -40.55 22.86 17.39
C ASP A 162 -41.03 23.99 18.32
N LEU A 163 -40.13 24.50 19.17
CA LEU A 163 -40.42 25.61 20.10
C LEU A 163 -40.21 26.98 19.47
N ALA A 164 -39.34 27.06 18.47
CA ALA A 164 -39.00 28.29 17.76
C ALA A 164 -38.42 27.94 16.39
N THR A 165 -38.34 28.94 15.49
CA THR A 165 -37.61 28.78 14.24
C THR A 165 -36.14 28.50 14.53
N GLY A 166 -35.65 27.39 13.96
CA GLY A 166 -34.25 26.98 14.02
C GLY A 166 -33.31 27.85 13.19
N GLY A 167 -32.08 27.38 13.03
CA GLY A 167 -31.05 28.02 12.20
C GLY A 167 -30.32 27.04 11.29
N ARG A 168 -29.66 27.58 10.25
CA ARG A 168 -28.86 26.81 9.31
C ARG A 168 -27.49 26.44 9.91
N ILE A 169 -27.07 25.21 9.68
CA ILE A 169 -25.70 24.74 9.88
C ILE A 169 -24.97 24.91 8.55
N ALA A 170 -23.91 25.72 8.54
CA ALA A 170 -23.22 26.10 7.30
C ALA A 170 -22.11 25.14 6.89
N GLY A 171 -21.67 24.28 7.81
CA GLY A 171 -20.69 23.24 7.55
C GLY A 171 -20.45 22.40 8.80
N MET A 172 -19.56 21.44 8.69
CA MET A 172 -19.31 20.50 9.78
C MET A 172 -17.87 20.01 9.81
N ASN A 173 -17.36 19.72 11.01
CA ASN A 173 -16.03 19.12 11.21
C ASN A 173 -14.91 19.75 10.35
N ARG A 174 -14.97 21.08 10.18
CA ARG A 174 -13.93 21.90 9.56
C ARG A 174 -13.77 23.19 10.35
N PRO A 175 -12.62 23.87 10.28
CA PRO A 175 -12.53 25.25 10.75
C PRO A 175 -13.59 26.15 10.08
N PRO A 176 -14.04 27.21 10.76
CA PRO A 176 -14.89 28.21 10.12
C PRO A 176 -14.18 28.87 8.94
N GLU A 177 -14.92 29.07 7.85
CA GLU A 177 -14.49 29.68 6.59
C GLU A 177 -15.17 31.04 6.34
N ARG A 178 -16.21 31.38 7.10
CA ARG A 178 -17.02 32.59 6.92
C ARG A 178 -17.01 33.44 8.19
N GLY A 179 -17.14 34.77 8.00
CA GLY A 179 -17.17 35.73 9.11
C GLY A 179 -18.40 35.61 10.02
N SER A 180 -19.48 34.99 9.54
CA SER A 180 -20.67 34.64 10.33
C SER A 180 -21.25 33.33 9.82
N GLU A 181 -21.20 32.29 10.65
CA GLU A 181 -21.75 30.97 10.35
C GLU A 181 -21.94 30.15 11.63
N VAL A 182 -22.67 29.03 11.52
CA VAL A 182 -22.74 27.99 12.56
C VAL A 182 -22.12 26.72 11.98
N VAL A 183 -21.16 26.12 12.71
CA VAL A 183 -20.49 24.88 12.32
C VAL A 183 -20.81 23.78 13.33
N LEU A 184 -21.17 22.60 12.84
CA LEU A 184 -21.39 21.41 13.67
C LEU A 184 -20.07 20.65 13.86
N TYR A 185 -19.69 20.40 15.11
CA TYR A 185 -18.55 19.57 15.45
C TYR A 185 -18.99 18.29 16.16
N THR A 186 -18.42 17.19 15.71
CA THR A 186 -18.60 15.84 16.24
C THR A 186 -17.23 15.25 16.61
N PRO A 187 -17.15 14.13 17.34
CA PRO A 187 -15.88 13.45 17.59
C PRO A 187 -15.07 13.11 16.33
N ALA A 188 -15.71 13.01 15.16
CA ALA A 188 -15.02 12.80 13.89
C ALA A 188 -14.13 13.99 13.47
N PHE A 189 -14.27 15.18 14.07
CA PHE A 189 -13.36 16.30 13.81
C PHE A 189 -11.98 16.09 14.46
N GLY A 190 -11.97 15.56 15.68
CA GLY A 190 -10.81 15.51 16.56
C GLY A 190 -11.23 15.68 18.03
N ASN A 191 -10.30 16.14 18.87
CA ASN A 191 -10.53 16.17 20.32
C ASN A 191 -11.23 17.45 20.80
N THR A 192 -11.08 18.57 20.09
CA THR A 192 -11.58 19.88 20.52
C THR A 192 -12.07 20.72 19.35
N THR A 193 -13.02 21.62 19.58
CA THR A 193 -13.39 22.66 18.60
C THR A 193 -12.23 23.64 18.37
N PRO A 194 -12.17 24.31 17.21
CA PRO A 194 -11.17 25.34 16.96
C PRO A 194 -11.29 26.56 17.90
N THR A 195 -10.18 27.11 18.38
CA THR A 195 -10.15 28.30 19.26
C THR A 195 -10.20 29.63 18.49
N GLY A 196 -10.85 30.66 19.06
CA GLY A 196 -10.93 32.01 18.50
C GLY A 196 -11.88 32.94 19.27
N SER A 197 -11.51 34.21 19.45
CA SER A 197 -12.26 35.21 20.24
C SER A 197 -13.67 35.53 19.71
N SER A 198 -13.91 35.28 18.43
CA SER A 198 -15.20 35.47 17.75
C SER A 198 -16.04 34.19 17.72
N ARG A 199 -15.96 33.33 18.75
CA ARG A 199 -16.66 32.03 18.80
C ARG A 199 -17.43 31.80 20.09
N SER A 200 -18.57 31.13 19.96
CA SER A 200 -19.34 30.59 21.10
C SER A 200 -19.79 29.17 20.76
N ASP A 201 -19.56 28.26 21.69
CA ASP A 201 -19.87 26.84 21.55
C ASP A 201 -21.11 26.52 22.39
N VAL A 202 -22.10 25.91 21.76
CA VAL A 202 -23.25 25.28 22.41
C VAL A 202 -22.98 23.78 22.46
N VAL A 203 -22.79 23.25 23.66
CA VAL A 203 -22.50 21.84 23.89
C VAL A 203 -23.80 21.08 24.08
N VAL A 204 -24.04 20.11 23.22
CA VAL A 204 -25.27 19.31 23.20
C VAL A 204 -24.92 17.88 23.57
N ARG A 205 -25.47 17.38 24.68
CA ARG A 205 -25.42 15.96 25.03
C ARG A 205 -26.57 15.24 24.35
N LEU A 206 -26.26 14.24 23.54
CA LEU A 206 -27.25 13.51 22.75
C LEU A 206 -28.08 12.59 23.62
N THR A 207 -29.38 12.49 23.31
CA THR A 207 -30.29 11.55 23.99
C THR A 207 -29.92 10.10 23.66
N ASN A 208 -29.60 9.85 22.39
CA ASN A 208 -29.14 8.55 21.89
C ASN A 208 -27.81 8.74 21.14
N PRO A 209 -26.66 8.64 21.84
CA PRO A 209 -25.36 8.79 21.22
C PRO A 209 -25.12 7.79 20.08
N SER A 210 -24.80 8.32 18.90
CA SER A 210 -24.37 7.53 17.74
C SER A 210 -23.46 8.36 16.84
N ALA A 211 -22.79 7.70 15.91
CA ALA A 211 -22.20 8.40 14.77
C ALA A 211 -23.29 9.21 14.03
N LEU A 212 -22.91 10.39 13.52
CA LEU A 212 -23.82 11.23 12.73
C LEU A 212 -24.16 10.48 11.45
N ARG A 213 -25.45 10.30 11.13
CA ARG A 213 -25.88 9.69 9.87
C ARG A 213 -26.51 10.76 8.97
N PRO A 214 -26.19 10.79 7.66
CA PRO A 214 -26.85 11.73 6.75
C PRO A 214 -28.37 11.56 6.81
N ASN A 215 -29.12 12.66 6.77
CA ASN A 215 -30.58 12.65 6.70
C ASN A 215 -31.30 11.99 7.90
N VAL A 216 -30.60 11.73 9.00
CA VAL A 216 -31.17 11.21 10.25
C VAL A 216 -31.08 12.27 11.34
N PRO A 217 -32.21 12.83 11.81
CA PRO A 217 -32.22 13.80 12.89
C PRO A 217 -31.63 13.23 14.18
N MET A 218 -30.92 14.08 14.91
CA MET A 218 -30.42 13.78 16.26
C MET A 218 -31.05 14.75 17.25
N ALA A 219 -31.37 14.27 18.45
CA ALA A 219 -31.88 15.10 19.53
C ALA A 219 -30.95 15.04 20.75
N GLY A 220 -30.88 16.15 21.47
CA GLY A 220 -30.11 16.25 22.70
C GLY A 220 -30.50 17.45 23.55
N VAL A 221 -29.77 17.63 24.65
CA VAL A 221 -29.97 18.73 25.60
C VAL A 221 -28.70 19.58 25.64
N VAL A 222 -28.87 20.90 25.63
CA VAL A 222 -27.77 21.85 25.86
C VAL A 222 -27.26 21.72 27.29
N VAL A 223 -25.99 21.36 27.46
CA VAL A 223 -25.36 21.11 28.77
C VAL A 223 -24.26 22.11 29.12
N ALA A 224 -23.76 22.86 28.16
CA ALA A 224 -22.81 23.94 28.42
C ALA A 224 -22.82 24.99 27.29
N LEU A 225 -22.41 26.20 27.66
CA LEU A 225 -22.20 27.33 26.76
C LEU A 225 -20.79 27.86 27.00
N ASN A 226 -19.89 27.71 26.04
CA ASN A 226 -18.51 28.16 26.15
C ASN A 226 -18.24 29.33 25.21
N THR A 227 -17.25 30.16 25.56
CA THR A 227 -16.77 31.24 24.70
C THR A 227 -15.32 30.99 24.31
N GLY A 228 -14.92 31.42 23.10
CA GLY A 228 -13.54 31.29 22.64
C GLY A 228 -13.21 29.97 21.94
N GLY A 229 -14.15 29.01 21.85
CA GLY A 229 -13.89 27.68 21.29
C GLY A 229 -12.99 26.82 22.19
N GLY A 230 -12.36 25.78 21.63
CA GLY A 230 -11.50 24.87 22.39
C GLY A 230 -12.27 23.86 23.25
N THR A 231 -13.58 23.74 23.03
CA THR A 231 -14.43 22.82 23.77
C THR A 231 -14.08 21.38 23.42
N THR A 232 -13.97 20.52 24.44
CA THR A 232 -13.72 19.09 24.23
C THR A 232 -14.92 18.41 23.56
N LEU A 233 -14.65 17.63 22.53
CA LEU A 233 -15.65 16.86 21.79
C LEU A 233 -15.84 15.51 22.46
N GLN A 234 -16.95 15.36 23.20
CA GLN A 234 -17.30 14.15 23.93
C GLN A 234 -17.98 13.12 23.01
N LYS A 235 -17.80 11.82 23.31
CA LYS A 235 -18.37 10.74 22.49
C LYS A 235 -19.90 10.70 22.52
N ASP A 236 -20.50 11.21 23.58
CA ASP A 236 -21.96 11.26 23.81
C ASP A 236 -22.58 12.61 23.41
N GLY A 237 -21.83 13.48 22.72
CA GLY A 237 -22.29 14.83 22.41
C GLY A 237 -21.78 15.37 21.09
N VAL A 238 -22.33 16.52 20.73
CA VAL A 238 -21.92 17.36 19.61
C VAL A 238 -21.81 18.81 20.07
N VAL A 239 -21.11 19.64 19.30
CA VAL A 239 -20.97 21.06 19.58
C VAL A 239 -21.40 21.87 18.36
N LEU A 240 -22.31 22.82 18.56
CA LEU A 240 -22.61 23.85 17.57
C LEU A 240 -21.79 25.09 17.90
N THR A 241 -20.86 25.46 17.02
CA THR A 241 -20.06 26.67 17.19
C THR A 241 -20.63 27.78 16.32
N GLY A 242 -21.15 28.83 16.96
CA GLY A 242 -21.48 30.08 16.29
C GLY A 242 -20.24 30.95 16.11
N VAL A 243 -20.13 31.62 14.96
CA VAL A 243 -19.00 32.49 14.60
C VAL A 243 -19.52 33.89 14.27
N GLY A 244 -18.78 34.91 14.70
CA GLY A 244 -19.15 36.31 14.44
C GLY A 244 -20.54 36.68 14.96
N ALA A 245 -21.41 37.18 14.08
CA ALA A 245 -22.78 37.57 14.45
C ALA A 245 -23.65 36.36 14.85
N ALA A 246 -23.45 35.20 14.21
CA ALA A 246 -24.22 33.98 14.47
C ALA A 246 -24.08 33.46 15.92
N ARG A 247 -23.02 33.86 16.64
CA ARG A 247 -22.82 33.53 18.06
C ARG A 247 -24.00 33.93 18.93
N ARG A 248 -24.47 35.17 18.78
CA ARG A 248 -25.50 35.74 19.64
C ARG A 248 -26.83 35.04 19.39
N THR A 249 -27.18 34.88 18.11
CA THR A 249 -28.38 34.14 17.68
C THR A 249 -28.38 32.71 18.23
N LEU A 250 -27.27 31.99 18.09
CA LEU A 250 -27.17 30.60 18.53
C LEU A 250 -27.32 30.47 20.05
N VAL A 251 -26.60 31.26 20.83
CA VAL A 251 -26.62 31.19 22.31
C VAL A 251 -27.96 31.68 22.89
N GLN A 252 -28.60 32.68 22.27
CA GLN A 252 -29.90 33.17 22.70
C GLN A 252 -31.02 32.16 22.42
N ALA A 253 -30.95 31.43 21.30
CA ALA A 253 -31.95 30.43 20.93
C ALA A 253 -31.77 29.11 21.68
N LEU A 254 -30.56 28.81 22.16
CA LEU A 254 -30.21 27.55 22.82
C LEU A 254 -29.60 27.78 24.22
N PRO A 255 -30.34 28.37 25.18
CA PRO A 255 -29.87 28.47 26.56
C PRO A 255 -29.68 27.08 27.20
N LEU A 256 -28.96 27.05 28.33
CA LEU A 256 -28.71 25.82 29.09
C LEU A 256 -30.03 25.08 29.40
N GLY A 257 -30.04 23.76 29.18
CA GLY A 257 -31.22 22.90 29.41
C GLY A 257 -32.19 22.80 28.23
N THR A 258 -32.01 23.62 27.19
CA THR A 258 -32.85 23.55 25.97
C THR A 258 -32.66 22.21 25.27
N ARG A 259 -33.77 21.58 24.87
CA ARG A 259 -33.72 20.43 23.96
C ARG A 259 -33.57 20.95 22.54
N VAL A 260 -32.72 20.31 21.76
CA VAL A 260 -32.42 20.70 20.37
C VAL A 260 -32.42 19.47 19.48
N ARG A 261 -33.05 19.61 18.32
CA ARG A 261 -32.97 18.69 17.20
C ARG A 261 -31.95 19.23 16.19
N ILE A 262 -31.12 18.36 15.64
CA ILE A 262 -30.08 18.66 14.65
C ILE A 262 -30.34 17.74 13.46
N ASP A 263 -30.53 18.32 12.27
CA ASP A 263 -30.80 17.60 11.04
C ASP A 263 -29.59 17.76 10.10
N PRO A 264 -28.75 16.73 9.95
CA PRO A 264 -27.57 16.78 9.07
C PRO A 264 -27.95 16.38 7.63
N THR A 265 -28.76 17.20 6.98
CA THR A 265 -29.35 16.88 5.68
C THR A 265 -28.33 16.98 4.53
N ILE A 266 -28.19 15.90 3.76
CA ILE A 266 -27.49 15.84 2.47
C ILE A 266 -28.54 15.54 1.40
N GLU A 267 -28.93 16.56 0.65
CA GLU A 267 -29.99 16.45 -0.35
C GLU A 267 -29.59 15.52 -1.49
N GLY A 268 -30.48 14.58 -1.83
CA GLY A 268 -30.29 13.63 -2.92
C GLY A 268 -29.38 12.44 -2.60
N LEU A 269 -28.78 12.37 -1.40
CA LEU A 269 -27.98 11.20 -1.00
C LEU A 269 -28.92 10.01 -0.69
N PRO A 270 -28.74 8.84 -1.34
CA PRO A 270 -29.52 7.65 -1.02
C PRO A 270 -29.30 7.18 0.42
N ALA A 271 -30.32 6.55 1.00
CA ALA A 271 -30.22 5.95 2.33
C ALA A 271 -29.10 4.91 2.38
N ASP A 272 -28.39 4.85 3.52
CA ASP A 272 -27.28 3.93 3.80
C ASP A 272 -26.09 3.98 2.82
N ALA A 273 -26.06 4.96 1.92
CA ALA A 273 -24.96 5.14 0.99
C ALA A 273 -23.69 5.63 1.70
N LEU A 274 -22.56 5.10 1.29
CA LEU A 274 -21.24 5.65 1.62
C LEU A 274 -20.85 6.66 0.54
N ALA A 275 -20.01 7.62 0.88
CA ALA A 275 -19.62 8.65 -0.07
C ALA A 275 -18.23 9.19 0.23
N ILE A 276 -17.52 9.59 -0.83
CA ILE A 276 -16.22 10.26 -0.72
C ILE A 276 -16.09 11.33 -1.79
N GLY A 277 -15.55 12.48 -1.38
CA GLY A 277 -15.17 13.57 -2.25
C GLY A 277 -13.99 13.21 -3.16
N GLY A 278 -13.67 14.12 -4.05
CA GLY A 278 -12.56 14.00 -4.98
C GLY A 278 -12.85 14.84 -6.21
N GLY A 279 -12.78 14.20 -7.37
CA GLY A 279 -13.17 14.76 -8.64
C GLY A 279 -11.99 15.16 -9.53
N PRO A 280 -12.28 15.50 -10.79
CA PRO A 280 -13.62 15.54 -11.39
C PRO A 280 -14.17 14.15 -11.75
N ARG A 281 -15.46 14.10 -12.12
CA ARG A 281 -16.02 12.97 -12.88
C ARG A 281 -15.20 12.69 -14.14
N LEU A 282 -14.94 11.40 -14.39
CA LEU A 282 -14.08 10.92 -15.46
C LEU A 282 -14.83 10.14 -16.52
N VAL A 283 -15.78 9.30 -16.13
CA VAL A 283 -16.59 8.48 -17.03
C VAL A 283 -18.03 8.48 -16.52
N GLU A 284 -18.96 8.66 -17.45
CA GLU A 284 -20.40 8.61 -17.22
C GLU A 284 -21.03 7.81 -18.35
N ASN A 285 -21.88 6.83 -18.02
CA ASN A 285 -22.54 5.94 -18.99
C ASN A 285 -21.57 5.30 -19.99
N GLY A 286 -20.40 4.86 -19.50
CA GLY A 286 -19.38 4.20 -20.30
C GLY A 286 -18.66 5.10 -21.30
N ARG A 287 -18.68 6.43 -21.09
CA ARG A 287 -17.99 7.40 -21.95
C ARG A 287 -17.13 8.35 -21.13
N ALA A 288 -15.91 8.59 -21.60
CA ALA A 288 -15.01 9.56 -21.00
C ALA A 288 -15.59 10.99 -21.02
N VAL A 289 -15.55 11.66 -19.87
CA VAL A 289 -15.95 13.06 -19.69
C VAL A 289 -14.70 13.93 -19.79
N ASN A 290 -14.65 14.80 -20.81
CA ASN A 290 -13.50 15.69 -21.02
C ASN A 290 -13.58 16.99 -20.19
N ALA A 291 -14.80 17.44 -19.87
CA ALA A 291 -15.04 18.65 -19.07
C ALA A 291 -16.27 18.41 -18.17
N ALA A 292 -16.03 18.17 -16.89
CA ALA A 292 -17.11 17.90 -15.93
C ALA A 292 -17.75 19.18 -15.35
N GLY A 293 -17.11 20.35 -15.50
CA GLY A 293 -17.62 21.61 -14.95
C GLY A 293 -17.49 21.74 -13.42
N GLU A 294 -16.70 20.89 -12.76
CA GLU A 294 -16.68 20.76 -11.29
C GLU A 294 -15.70 21.73 -10.57
N GLY A 295 -15.59 22.98 -11.04
CA GLY A 295 -14.82 24.02 -10.34
C GLY A 295 -13.29 23.80 -10.25
N PHE A 296 -12.71 22.86 -11.01
CA PHE A 296 -11.26 22.63 -11.04
C PHE A 296 -10.53 23.66 -11.91
N SER A 297 -9.38 24.14 -11.43
CA SER A 297 -8.51 25.03 -12.21
C SER A 297 -7.92 24.34 -13.44
N ILE A 298 -7.56 25.14 -14.45
CA ILE A 298 -6.88 24.65 -15.66
C ILE A 298 -5.62 23.86 -15.31
N ALA A 299 -4.84 24.31 -14.33
CA ALA A 299 -3.64 23.60 -13.88
C ALA A 299 -3.97 22.21 -13.31
N GLN A 300 -5.00 22.10 -12.46
CA GLN A 300 -5.45 20.82 -11.91
C GLN A 300 -5.93 19.83 -12.99
N LEU A 301 -6.49 20.34 -14.10
CA LEU A 301 -7.00 19.51 -15.19
C LEU A 301 -5.92 19.10 -16.20
N THR A 302 -5.04 20.04 -16.57
CA THR A 302 -4.14 19.90 -17.72
C THR A 302 -2.71 19.49 -17.35
N GLN A 303 -2.29 19.68 -16.09
CA GLN A 303 -0.96 19.27 -15.67
C GLN A 303 -0.84 17.75 -15.64
N ARG A 304 0.26 17.26 -16.22
CA ARG A 304 0.67 15.86 -16.11
C ARG A 304 1.29 15.62 -14.75
N THR A 305 0.70 14.73 -13.98
CA THR A 305 1.19 14.38 -12.64
C THR A 305 0.76 12.96 -12.28
N ALA A 306 1.15 12.49 -11.09
CA ALA A 306 0.62 11.26 -10.54
C ALA A 306 -0.89 11.42 -10.30
N ARG A 307 -1.69 10.41 -10.60
CA ARG A 307 -3.15 10.49 -10.55
C ARG A 307 -3.74 9.23 -9.96
N THR A 308 -4.86 9.40 -9.27
CA THR A 308 -5.67 8.30 -8.76
C THR A 308 -7.08 8.39 -9.32
N ALA A 309 -7.68 7.24 -9.63
CA ALA A 309 -9.08 7.14 -10.01
C ALA A 309 -9.71 5.85 -9.47
N VAL A 310 -11.02 5.91 -9.24
CA VAL A 310 -11.85 4.75 -8.91
C VAL A 310 -13.05 4.74 -9.84
N GLY A 311 -13.44 3.55 -10.30
CA GLY A 311 -14.61 3.37 -11.13
C GLY A 311 -15.18 1.98 -11.00
N VAL A 312 -16.32 1.76 -11.65
CA VAL A 312 -16.97 0.46 -11.77
C VAL A 312 -17.22 0.21 -13.24
N GLY A 313 -16.90 -1.00 -13.70
CA GLY A 313 -17.23 -1.47 -15.04
C GLY A 313 -18.35 -2.51 -15.02
N ALA A 314 -18.60 -3.11 -16.18
CA ALA A 314 -19.59 -4.16 -16.35
C ALA A 314 -19.45 -5.27 -15.29
N GLN A 315 -20.60 -5.85 -14.91
CA GLN A 315 -20.71 -6.91 -13.90
C GLN A 315 -20.19 -6.50 -12.50
N GLY A 316 -20.14 -5.20 -12.21
CA GLY A 316 -19.76 -4.68 -10.89
C GLY A 316 -18.27 -4.80 -10.59
N THR A 317 -17.39 -4.82 -11.60
CA THR A 317 -15.94 -4.89 -11.31
C THR A 317 -15.41 -3.49 -11.01
N TRP A 318 -14.92 -3.27 -9.79
CA TRP A 318 -14.25 -2.02 -9.44
C TRP A 318 -12.88 -1.93 -10.10
N MET A 319 -12.60 -0.76 -10.68
CA MET A 319 -11.34 -0.36 -11.29
C MET A 319 -10.69 0.70 -10.41
N ILE A 320 -9.59 0.36 -9.75
CA ILE A 320 -8.81 1.32 -8.97
C ILE A 320 -7.48 1.54 -9.68
N VAL A 321 -7.18 2.78 -10.01
CA VAL A 321 -6.01 3.16 -10.79
C VAL A 321 -5.16 4.13 -10.01
N ALA A 322 -3.85 3.87 -9.99
CA ALA A 322 -2.83 4.83 -9.58
C ALA A 322 -1.78 4.93 -10.69
N ALA A 323 -1.66 6.10 -11.30
CA ALA A 323 -0.65 6.41 -12.30
C ALA A 323 0.54 7.13 -11.65
N GLU A 324 1.75 6.66 -11.94
CA GLU A 324 2.98 7.33 -11.52
C GLU A 324 3.15 8.68 -12.23
N GLY A 325 3.86 9.62 -11.60
CA GLY A 325 4.14 10.96 -12.13
C GLY A 325 5.64 11.28 -12.23
N PRO A 326 5.99 12.55 -12.52
CA PRO A 326 7.38 12.97 -12.76
C PRO A 326 8.35 12.63 -11.61
N ALA A 327 7.87 12.67 -10.37
CA ALA A 327 8.66 12.32 -9.20
C ALA A 327 9.12 10.84 -9.18
N GLN A 328 8.45 9.96 -9.92
CA GLN A 328 8.81 8.55 -10.09
C GLN A 328 9.59 8.30 -11.40
N GLY A 329 9.89 9.34 -12.17
CA GLY A 329 10.46 9.21 -13.51
C GLY A 329 9.42 8.82 -14.57
N SER A 330 8.12 8.95 -14.26
CA SER A 330 7.03 8.73 -15.22
C SER A 330 6.47 10.06 -15.74
N ARG A 331 5.95 10.12 -16.97
CA ARG A 331 5.41 11.38 -17.51
C ARG A 331 4.14 11.89 -16.80
N GLY A 332 3.40 11.01 -16.11
CA GLY A 332 2.11 11.34 -15.50
C GLY A 332 0.98 11.57 -16.51
N LEU A 333 -0.24 11.67 -15.98
CA LEU A 333 -1.47 11.82 -16.76
C LEU A 333 -2.13 13.18 -16.50
N THR A 334 -2.73 13.75 -17.54
CA THR A 334 -3.75 14.79 -17.41
C THR A 334 -5.08 14.15 -17.01
N VAL A 335 -6.06 14.95 -16.56
CA VAL A 335 -7.40 14.44 -16.23
C VAL A 335 -8.06 13.81 -17.46
N ALA A 336 -7.97 14.45 -18.63
CA ALA A 336 -8.57 13.92 -19.86
C ALA A 336 -7.93 12.58 -20.29
N GLU A 337 -6.63 12.39 -20.06
CA GLU A 337 -5.99 11.09 -20.32
C GLU A 337 -6.38 10.02 -19.31
N LEU A 338 -6.58 10.40 -18.04
CA LEU A 338 -7.08 9.51 -17.00
C LEU A 338 -8.52 9.07 -17.30
N ALA A 339 -9.39 9.99 -17.75
CA ALA A 339 -10.74 9.68 -18.21
C ALA A 339 -10.74 8.66 -19.36
N ARG A 340 -9.96 8.91 -20.41
CA ARG A 340 -9.79 7.96 -21.53
C ARG A 340 -9.18 6.63 -21.09
N LEU A 341 -8.32 6.63 -20.06
CA LEU A 341 -7.78 5.39 -19.51
C LEU A 341 -8.87 4.58 -18.80
N MET A 342 -9.66 5.21 -17.93
CA MET A 342 -10.75 4.55 -17.20
C MET A 342 -11.81 3.99 -18.15
N ASP A 343 -12.16 4.74 -19.19
CA ASP A 343 -13.03 4.31 -20.29
C ASP A 343 -12.46 3.07 -21.01
N ARG A 344 -11.21 3.11 -21.49
CA ARG A 344 -10.55 1.94 -22.10
C ARG A 344 -10.42 0.72 -21.18
N LEU A 345 -10.36 0.93 -19.86
CA LEU A 345 -10.33 -0.17 -18.88
C LEU A 345 -11.72 -0.82 -18.69
N GLY A 346 -12.77 -0.22 -19.26
CA GLY A 346 -14.15 -0.71 -19.28
C GLY A 346 -15.01 -0.13 -18.16
N SER A 347 -14.68 1.06 -17.63
CA SER A 347 -15.50 1.69 -16.59
C SER A 347 -16.79 2.24 -17.20
N GLU A 348 -17.92 2.02 -16.54
CA GLU A 348 -19.22 2.63 -16.83
C GLU A 348 -19.37 3.96 -16.09
N THR A 349 -18.91 3.99 -14.84
CA THR A 349 -18.76 5.18 -14.01
C THR A 349 -17.33 5.25 -13.50
N ALA A 350 -16.69 6.42 -13.55
CA ALA A 350 -15.39 6.64 -12.93
C ALA A 350 -15.22 8.06 -12.42
N PHE A 351 -14.45 8.19 -11.35
CA PHE A 351 -14.23 9.41 -10.60
C PHE A 351 -12.75 9.55 -10.22
N ALA A 352 -12.20 10.76 -10.36
CA ALA A 352 -10.84 11.03 -9.94
C ALA A 352 -10.76 11.24 -8.42
N MET A 353 -9.59 10.98 -7.86
CA MET A 353 -9.23 11.30 -6.48
C MET A 353 -8.11 12.35 -6.47
N ASP A 354 -7.67 12.79 -5.28
CA ASP A 354 -6.56 13.75 -5.18
C ASP A 354 -5.30 13.26 -5.91
N ALA A 355 -4.58 14.21 -6.49
CA ALA A 355 -3.49 14.00 -7.42
C ALA A 355 -2.11 14.35 -6.81
N GLY A 356 -1.06 14.19 -7.62
CA GLY A 356 0.30 14.55 -7.23
C GLY A 356 0.80 13.72 -6.05
N GLY A 357 1.39 14.36 -5.04
CA GLY A 357 1.96 13.67 -3.88
C GLY A 357 0.97 12.85 -3.06
N SER A 358 -0.35 13.10 -3.24
CA SER A 358 -1.40 12.30 -2.60
C SER A 358 -1.68 11.00 -3.35
N ALA A 359 -1.40 10.92 -4.66
CA ALA A 359 -1.71 9.78 -5.52
C ALA A 359 -0.89 8.55 -5.11
N GLN A 360 -1.50 7.65 -4.35
CA GLN A 360 -0.83 6.52 -3.71
C GLN A 360 -1.66 5.25 -3.90
N LEU A 361 -0.97 4.12 -4.06
CA LEU A 361 -1.56 2.78 -4.02
C LEU A 361 -0.74 1.93 -3.05
N VAL A 362 -1.41 1.29 -2.11
CA VAL A 362 -0.82 0.36 -1.15
C VAL A 362 -1.45 -1.02 -1.35
N LEU A 363 -0.61 -2.05 -1.45
CA LEU A 363 -0.97 -3.46 -1.54
C LEU A 363 -0.34 -4.18 -0.34
N ASP A 364 -1.15 -4.80 0.52
CA ASP A 364 -0.69 -5.52 1.71
C ASP A 364 0.31 -4.71 2.57
N GLY A 365 0.00 -3.42 2.78
CA GLY A 365 0.83 -2.48 3.56
C GLY A 365 2.06 -1.93 2.83
N ARG A 366 2.32 -2.34 1.58
CA ARG A 366 3.46 -1.87 0.78
C ARG A 366 3.01 -0.92 -0.33
N HIS A 367 3.74 0.18 -0.51
CA HIS A 367 3.48 1.10 -1.62
C HIS A 367 3.82 0.46 -2.96
N ALA A 368 2.84 0.45 -3.88
CA ALA A 368 3.05 0.05 -5.26
C ALA A 368 3.61 1.21 -6.09
N VAL A 369 3.20 2.45 -5.79
CA VAL A 369 3.79 3.67 -6.37
C VAL A 369 5.04 4.04 -5.56
N PRO A 370 6.23 4.15 -6.17
CA PRO A 370 7.50 4.29 -5.46
C PRO A 370 7.77 5.72 -4.99
N TRP A 371 7.01 6.18 -3.99
CA TRP A 371 7.27 7.45 -3.32
C TRP A 371 8.45 7.34 -2.35
N SER A 372 9.39 8.27 -2.42
CA SER A 372 10.45 8.41 -1.41
C SER A 372 9.92 8.92 -0.06
N SER A 373 8.91 9.80 -0.11
CA SER A 373 8.15 10.29 1.03
C SER A 373 6.69 10.46 0.61
N PRO A 374 5.83 9.45 0.85
CA PRO A 374 4.41 9.54 0.53
C PRO A 374 3.75 10.64 1.39
N ARG A 375 2.85 11.43 0.79
CA ARG A 375 2.16 12.50 1.52
C ARG A 375 1.17 11.90 2.52
N SER A 376 1.13 12.43 3.74
CA SER A 376 0.03 12.13 4.66
C SER A 376 -1.28 12.72 4.13
N ILE A 377 -2.36 11.93 4.16
CA ILE A 377 -3.67 12.24 3.57
C ILE A 377 -4.78 12.09 4.63
N THR A 378 -5.97 12.62 4.33
CA THR A 378 -7.11 12.67 5.26
C THR A 378 -8.06 11.51 5.06
N THR A 379 -8.36 11.18 3.80
CA THR A 379 -9.31 10.14 3.41
C THR A 379 -8.68 9.14 2.45
N ALA A 380 -9.22 7.92 2.44
CA ALA A 380 -8.80 6.85 1.56
C ALA A 380 -9.98 5.96 1.20
N LEU A 381 -9.80 5.18 0.13
CA LEU A 381 -10.66 4.05 -0.19
C LEU A 381 -9.90 2.76 0.06
N LEU A 382 -10.49 1.87 0.85
CA LEU A 382 -9.95 0.55 1.14
C LEU A 382 -10.75 -0.52 0.40
N VAL A 383 -10.06 -1.40 -0.31
CA VAL A 383 -10.63 -2.66 -0.79
C VAL A 383 -10.36 -3.73 0.25
N THR A 384 -11.42 -4.33 0.75
CA THR A 384 -11.37 -5.38 1.75
C THR A 384 -11.67 -6.73 1.11
N TYR A 385 -11.04 -7.77 1.63
CA TYR A 385 -11.38 -9.16 1.36
C TYR A 385 -11.56 -9.89 2.69
N ARG A 386 -12.77 -10.36 2.97
CA ARG A 386 -13.11 -11.17 4.14
C ARG A 386 -12.91 -12.64 3.80
N GLY A 387 -11.95 -13.30 4.43
CA GLY A 387 -11.63 -14.71 4.19
C GLY A 387 -10.15 -14.99 4.41
N VAL A 388 -9.62 -15.98 3.70
CA VAL A 388 -8.21 -16.38 3.80
C VAL A 388 -7.36 -15.91 2.63
N ARG A 389 -6.18 -15.39 2.96
CA ARG A 389 -5.15 -14.97 2.02
C ARG A 389 -3.83 -15.64 2.34
N VAL A 390 -3.08 -15.95 1.28
CA VAL A 390 -1.72 -16.49 1.41
C VAL A 390 -0.77 -15.43 0.88
N ALA A 391 0.08 -14.90 1.74
CA ALA A 391 1.03 -13.85 1.38
C ALA A 391 1.95 -14.32 0.24
N PRO A 392 2.54 -13.40 -0.53
CA PRO A 392 3.56 -13.76 -1.51
C PRO A 392 4.66 -14.59 -0.86
N VAL A 393 4.91 -15.78 -1.42
CA VAL A 393 5.98 -16.67 -0.97
C VAL A 393 7.22 -16.46 -1.83
N VAL A 394 8.42 -16.73 -1.28
CA VAL A 394 9.59 -16.97 -2.13
C VAL A 394 9.19 -18.10 -3.07
N GLN A 395 9.02 -17.78 -4.35
CA GLN A 395 8.38 -18.71 -5.28
C GLN A 395 9.27 -19.94 -5.58
N ARG A 396 10.43 -20.04 -4.94
CA ARG A 396 11.43 -21.08 -5.12
C ARG A 396 12.02 -21.51 -3.78
N LEU A 397 12.00 -22.82 -3.54
CA LEU A 397 12.76 -23.49 -2.49
C LEU A 397 13.84 -24.36 -3.12
N THR A 398 15.05 -24.29 -2.57
CA THR A 398 16.22 -25.08 -2.98
C THR A 398 16.71 -25.97 -1.84
N PRO A 399 15.93 -26.97 -1.39
CA PRO A 399 16.22 -27.82 -0.22
C PRO A 399 17.40 -28.78 -0.46
N ASN A 400 18.60 -28.23 -0.57
CA ASN A 400 19.85 -28.87 -0.96
C ASN A 400 20.87 -28.88 0.21
N GLY A 401 20.55 -28.26 1.34
CA GLY A 401 21.35 -28.24 2.56
C GLY A 401 22.49 -27.21 2.57
N ASP A 402 22.47 -26.21 1.68
CA ASP A 402 23.44 -25.11 1.66
C ASP A 402 23.03 -23.91 2.52
N GLY A 403 21.88 -23.99 3.20
CA GLY A 403 21.36 -22.95 4.08
C GLY A 403 20.56 -21.86 3.36
N VAL A 404 20.47 -21.90 2.02
CA VAL A 404 19.75 -20.90 1.20
C VAL A 404 18.43 -21.49 0.70
N ASP A 405 17.30 -20.89 1.11
CA ASP A 405 15.94 -21.30 0.73
C ASP A 405 15.63 -22.80 0.93
N ASP A 406 16.24 -23.41 1.95
CA ASP A 406 16.00 -24.81 2.31
C ASP A 406 14.59 -25.03 2.93
N ARG A 407 14.07 -23.99 3.57
CA ARG A 407 12.77 -23.92 4.27
C ARG A 407 12.25 -22.49 4.21
N GLN A 408 10.95 -22.32 4.41
CA GLN A 408 10.32 -20.99 4.47
C GLN A 408 9.16 -20.99 5.44
N THR A 409 8.85 -19.84 6.04
CA THR A 409 7.58 -19.58 6.69
C THR A 409 6.66 -18.84 5.72
N VAL A 410 5.42 -19.30 5.62
CA VAL A 410 4.40 -18.74 4.75
C VAL A 410 3.35 -18.09 5.63
N GLU A 411 3.20 -16.77 5.49
CA GLU A 411 2.17 -16.04 6.21
C GLU A 411 0.80 -16.30 5.56
N VAL A 412 -0.13 -16.82 6.37
CA VAL A 412 -1.54 -16.99 5.99
C VAL A 412 -2.36 -16.02 6.82
N THR A 413 -3.10 -15.12 6.18
CA THR A 413 -3.98 -14.17 6.88
C THR A 413 -5.41 -14.71 6.84
N ALA A 414 -6.01 -14.89 8.01
CA ALA A 414 -7.44 -15.17 8.17
C ALA A 414 -8.11 -13.88 8.64
N ASN A 415 -9.11 -13.39 7.92
CA ASN A 415 -9.79 -12.14 8.22
C ASN A 415 -11.10 -12.30 9.02
N GLU A 416 -11.35 -13.53 9.48
CA GLU A 416 -12.46 -13.92 10.33
C GLU A 416 -12.06 -15.19 11.10
N PRO A 417 -12.60 -15.42 12.31
CA PRO A 417 -12.34 -16.64 13.05
C PRO A 417 -12.97 -17.85 12.35
N GLY A 418 -12.33 -19.02 12.47
CA GLY A 418 -12.82 -20.25 11.84
C GLY A 418 -11.82 -21.38 11.90
N ARG A 419 -12.12 -22.48 11.20
CA ARG A 419 -11.16 -23.58 11.00
C ARG A 419 -10.34 -23.32 9.75
N LEU A 420 -9.02 -23.22 9.93
CA LEU A 420 -8.06 -23.02 8.85
C LEU A 420 -7.37 -24.35 8.52
N ILE A 421 -7.38 -24.71 7.24
CA ILE A 421 -6.65 -25.86 6.69
C ILE A 421 -5.69 -25.36 5.62
N VAL A 422 -4.38 -25.55 5.83
CA VAL A 422 -3.35 -25.18 4.87
C VAL A 422 -2.71 -26.44 4.31
N THR A 423 -2.74 -26.58 3.00
CA THR A 423 -2.24 -27.76 2.29
C THR A 423 -1.27 -27.39 1.20
N LEU A 424 -0.35 -28.30 0.92
CA LEU A 424 0.58 -28.24 -0.20
C LEU A 424 0.24 -29.38 -1.17
N THR A 425 -0.18 -29.02 -2.37
CA THR A 425 -0.61 -29.98 -3.40
C THR A 425 0.31 -29.89 -4.63
N ARG A 426 0.79 -31.03 -5.11
CA ARG A 426 1.60 -31.07 -6.35
C ARG A 426 0.71 -30.75 -7.55
N ARG A 427 1.14 -29.85 -8.45
CA ARG A 427 0.32 -29.42 -9.61
C ARG A 427 -0.03 -30.55 -10.59
N ARG A 428 0.73 -31.65 -10.56
CA ARG A 428 0.47 -32.88 -11.31
C ARG A 428 0.77 -34.07 -10.40
N GLY A 429 -0.23 -34.93 -10.17
CA GLY A 429 -0.17 -36.09 -9.28
C GLY A 429 -0.96 -35.92 -7.97
N SER A 430 -0.94 -36.95 -7.12
CA SER A 430 -1.79 -37.08 -5.92
C SER A 430 -1.14 -36.62 -4.61
N ALA A 431 0.09 -36.11 -4.64
CA ALA A 431 0.80 -35.70 -3.42
C ALA A 431 0.17 -34.43 -2.82
N ARG A 432 -0.64 -34.61 -1.77
CA ARG A 432 -1.16 -33.58 -0.87
C ARG A 432 -0.48 -33.74 0.51
N ARG A 433 -0.09 -32.63 1.13
CA ARG A 433 0.43 -32.59 2.50
C ARG A 433 -0.29 -31.50 3.27
N THR A 434 -0.70 -31.79 4.49
CA THR A 434 -1.23 -30.79 5.41
C THR A 434 -0.07 -30.08 6.10
N LEU A 435 -0.05 -28.75 6.03
CA LEU A 435 0.93 -27.90 6.69
C LEU A 435 0.37 -27.35 8.02
N PHE A 436 -0.95 -27.13 8.08
CA PHE A 436 -1.68 -26.67 9.24
C PHE A 436 -3.15 -27.14 9.14
N ASP A 437 -3.75 -27.50 10.27
CA ASP A 437 -5.18 -27.79 10.41
C ASP A 437 -5.59 -27.49 11.85
N GLY A 438 -6.46 -26.51 12.05
CA GLY A 438 -6.94 -26.15 13.37
C GLY A 438 -7.81 -24.90 13.40
N PRO A 439 -8.42 -24.58 14.56
CA PRO A 439 -9.12 -23.32 14.76
C PRO A 439 -8.14 -22.15 14.78
N VAL A 440 -8.57 -21.00 14.28
CA VAL A 440 -7.82 -19.75 14.26
C VAL A 440 -8.71 -18.56 14.56
N GLU A 441 -8.14 -17.56 15.23
CA GLU A 441 -8.71 -16.21 15.30
C GLU A 441 -8.39 -15.40 14.05
N ALA A 442 -9.07 -14.26 13.87
CA ALA A 442 -8.70 -13.29 12.85
C ALA A 442 -7.27 -12.79 13.09
N GLY A 443 -6.42 -12.84 12.07
CA GLY A 443 -5.02 -12.44 12.19
C GLY A 443 -4.09 -13.13 11.17
N ARG A 444 -2.79 -12.98 11.42
CA ARG A 444 -1.72 -13.59 10.63
C ARG A 444 -1.26 -14.89 11.31
N HIS A 445 -1.15 -15.94 10.52
CA HIS A 445 -0.83 -17.30 10.95
C HIS A 445 0.42 -17.78 10.19
N PRO A 446 1.60 -17.81 10.83
CA PRO A 446 2.82 -18.30 10.20
C PRO A 446 2.76 -19.82 10.01
N VAL A 447 2.89 -20.29 8.77
CA VAL A 447 2.85 -21.72 8.45
C VAL A 447 4.20 -22.19 7.91
N GLY A 448 4.81 -23.15 8.59
CA GLY A 448 6.11 -23.69 8.20
C GLY A 448 6.05 -24.56 6.94
N LEU A 449 6.95 -24.29 5.99
CA LEU A 449 7.15 -25.06 4.77
C LEU A 449 8.57 -25.61 4.73
N ASN A 450 8.72 -26.89 5.08
CA ASN A 450 9.99 -27.61 5.02
C ASN A 450 9.88 -28.82 4.06
N PRO A 451 10.35 -28.69 2.82
CA PRO A 451 10.29 -29.78 1.84
C PRO A 451 10.96 -31.09 2.28
N LYS A 452 12.00 -31.03 3.11
CA LYS A 452 12.71 -32.21 3.62
C LYS A 452 11.84 -32.94 4.64
N ALA A 453 11.27 -32.22 5.62
CA ALA A 453 10.38 -32.80 6.63
C ALA A 453 9.09 -33.38 6.01
N LEU A 454 8.54 -32.70 4.99
CA LEU A 454 7.34 -33.15 4.27
C LEU A 454 7.59 -34.33 3.30
N LYS A 455 8.86 -34.74 3.14
CA LYS A 455 9.30 -35.80 2.23
C LYS A 455 8.78 -35.59 0.79
N ILE A 456 8.82 -34.35 0.30
CA ILE A 456 8.35 -33.99 -1.05
C ILE A 456 9.49 -33.89 -2.07
N GLY A 457 9.27 -34.41 -3.27
CA GLY A 457 10.23 -34.35 -4.37
C GLY A 457 10.25 -33.00 -5.09
N ASP A 458 11.11 -32.87 -6.09
CA ASP A 458 11.17 -31.67 -6.93
C ASP A 458 9.90 -31.53 -7.79
N GLY A 459 9.44 -30.31 -7.98
CA GLY A 459 8.22 -30.03 -8.75
C GLY A 459 7.58 -28.69 -8.41
N ARG A 460 6.50 -28.39 -9.15
CA ARG A 460 5.63 -27.25 -8.85
C ARG A 460 4.52 -27.69 -7.92
N TYR A 461 4.34 -26.95 -6.85
CA TYR A 461 3.31 -27.16 -5.85
C TYR A 461 2.42 -25.92 -5.75
N ARG A 462 1.23 -26.10 -5.21
CA ARG A 462 0.31 -25.04 -4.82
C ARG A 462 0.06 -25.15 -3.33
N ILE A 463 0.37 -24.08 -2.61
CA ILE A 463 -0.07 -23.88 -1.23
C ILE A 463 -1.51 -23.39 -1.34
N THR A 464 -2.43 -24.07 -0.67
CA THR A 464 -3.84 -23.71 -0.61
C THR A 464 -4.23 -23.57 0.85
N ALA A 465 -4.76 -22.42 1.22
CA ALA A 465 -5.37 -22.19 2.51
C ALA A 465 -6.89 -22.16 2.33
N GLU A 466 -7.58 -22.93 3.14
CA GLU A 466 -9.04 -23.01 3.20
C GLU A 466 -9.47 -22.56 4.60
N LEU A 467 -10.34 -21.55 4.68
CA LEU A 467 -10.89 -21.08 5.95
C LEU A 467 -12.40 -21.27 5.92
N ALA A 468 -12.89 -22.11 6.82
CA ALA A 468 -14.31 -22.33 7.07
C ALA A 468 -14.71 -21.58 8.36
N PRO A 469 -15.41 -20.44 8.26
CA PRO A 469 -15.91 -19.72 9.42
C PRO A 469 -17.04 -20.49 10.11
N SER A 470 -17.36 -20.13 11.36
CA SER A 470 -18.46 -20.73 12.14
C SER A 470 -19.83 -20.48 11.51
N GLY A 471 -19.96 -19.44 10.68
CA GLY A 471 -21.11 -19.15 9.84
C GLY A 471 -20.67 -18.54 8.51
N GLY A 472 -21.27 -18.99 7.41
CA GLY A 472 -20.97 -18.54 6.05
C GLY A 472 -20.06 -19.48 5.25
N ASP A 473 -19.78 -19.10 4.01
CA ASP A 473 -19.07 -19.96 3.05
C ASP A 473 -17.56 -20.03 3.32
N ALA A 474 -16.97 -21.20 3.06
CA ALA A 474 -15.52 -21.36 3.09
C ALA A 474 -14.84 -20.48 2.04
N THR A 475 -13.66 -19.95 2.38
CA THR A 475 -12.80 -19.22 1.46
C THR A 475 -11.55 -19.99 1.10
N LEU A 476 -11.05 -19.77 -0.13
CA LEU A 476 -9.84 -20.40 -0.63
C LEU A 476 -8.84 -19.36 -1.09
N GLY A 477 -7.63 -19.40 -0.52
CA GLY A 477 -6.47 -18.64 -0.95
C GLY A 477 -5.37 -19.58 -1.43
N GLY A 478 -4.50 -19.14 -2.35
CA GLY A 478 -3.37 -19.99 -2.71
C GLY A 478 -2.28 -19.36 -3.54
N ARG A 479 -1.07 -19.92 -3.39
CA ARG A 479 0.16 -19.49 -4.07
C ARG A 479 0.89 -20.67 -4.67
N SER A 480 1.57 -20.45 -5.79
CA SER A 480 2.43 -21.47 -6.39
C SER A 480 3.85 -21.38 -5.84
N VAL A 481 4.49 -22.52 -5.62
CA VAL A 481 5.88 -22.63 -5.20
C VAL A 481 6.61 -23.69 -6.02
N LEU A 482 7.85 -23.42 -6.39
CA LEU A 482 8.73 -24.36 -7.07
C LEU A 482 9.73 -24.95 -6.08
N VAL A 483 9.75 -26.27 -5.94
CA VAL A 483 10.82 -26.97 -5.22
C VAL A 483 11.78 -27.55 -6.25
N ASP A 484 13.05 -27.15 -6.23
CA ASP A 484 14.05 -27.66 -7.17
C ASP A 484 15.45 -27.77 -6.56
N ARG A 485 15.85 -28.99 -6.20
CA ARG A 485 17.17 -29.30 -5.61
C ARG A 485 18.31 -29.41 -6.63
N THR A 486 18.13 -28.98 -7.88
CA THR A 486 19.14 -29.19 -8.94
C THR A 486 20.46 -28.53 -8.62
N LEU A 487 20.41 -27.27 -8.19
CA LEU A 487 21.56 -26.40 -8.03
C LEU A 487 21.74 -26.07 -6.56
N GLY A 488 22.99 -26.06 -6.09
CA GLY A 488 23.34 -25.67 -4.73
C GLY A 488 24.81 -25.32 -4.56
N ASN A 489 25.17 -24.86 -3.37
CA ASN A 489 26.56 -24.67 -2.92
C ASN A 489 27.40 -23.77 -3.84
N LEU A 490 26.83 -22.63 -4.29
CA LEU A 490 27.58 -21.66 -5.09
C LEU A 490 28.70 -21.03 -4.25
N HIS A 491 29.94 -21.12 -4.73
CA HIS A 491 31.10 -20.48 -4.13
C HIS A 491 31.93 -19.80 -5.21
N VAL A 492 32.17 -18.51 -5.04
CA VAL A 492 32.96 -17.72 -5.99
C VAL A 492 34.16 -17.11 -5.27
N ARG A 493 35.33 -17.26 -5.88
CA ARG A 493 36.58 -16.73 -5.31
C ARG A 493 37.59 -16.37 -6.39
N PRO A 494 38.37 -15.29 -6.20
CA PRO A 494 39.47 -14.98 -7.10
C PRO A 494 40.57 -16.02 -6.93
N THR A 495 41.35 -16.24 -7.98
CA THR A 495 42.53 -17.11 -7.92
C THR A 495 43.56 -16.63 -8.95
N LEU A 496 44.82 -17.01 -8.76
CA LEU A 496 45.85 -16.90 -9.78
C LEU A 496 46.12 -18.30 -10.32
N VAL A 497 46.07 -18.45 -11.65
CA VAL A 497 46.42 -19.71 -12.30
C VAL A 497 47.70 -19.50 -13.09
N ARG A 498 48.68 -20.39 -12.88
CA ARG A 498 49.95 -20.38 -13.60
C ARG A 498 49.72 -20.90 -15.02
N VAL A 499 50.10 -20.10 -16.02
CA VAL A 499 50.07 -20.46 -17.45
C VAL A 499 51.47 -20.20 -17.99
N GLY A 500 52.27 -21.26 -18.15
CA GLY A 500 53.70 -21.15 -18.42
C GLY A 500 54.44 -20.46 -17.27
N ARG A 501 55.21 -19.40 -17.58
CA ARG A 501 55.92 -18.57 -16.58
C ARG A 501 55.08 -17.42 -16.02
N ARG A 502 53.82 -17.23 -16.46
CA ARG A 502 52.97 -16.09 -16.06
C ARG A 502 51.84 -16.53 -15.13
N SER A 503 51.54 -15.71 -14.13
CA SER A 503 50.35 -15.86 -13.26
C SER A 503 49.20 -15.05 -13.84
N VAL A 504 48.10 -15.72 -14.22
CA VAL A 504 46.94 -15.09 -14.83
C VAL A 504 45.78 -15.05 -13.83
N PRO A 505 45.14 -13.89 -13.61
CA PRO A 505 43.99 -13.79 -12.71
C PRO A 505 42.79 -14.55 -13.30
N ARG A 506 42.17 -15.38 -12.48
CA ARG A 506 40.94 -16.10 -12.79
C ARG A 506 39.93 -15.89 -11.67
N VAL A 507 38.67 -16.15 -11.98
CA VAL A 507 37.62 -16.34 -10.97
C VAL A 507 37.18 -17.78 -11.02
N ARG A 508 37.26 -18.48 -9.88
CA ARG A 508 36.75 -19.84 -9.68
C ARG A 508 35.30 -19.76 -9.26
N ILE A 509 34.40 -20.28 -10.10
CA ILE A 509 32.97 -20.34 -9.85
C ILE A 509 32.61 -21.80 -9.66
N ARG A 510 32.45 -22.21 -8.40
CA ARG A 510 32.12 -23.57 -8.01
C ARG A 510 30.64 -23.67 -7.65
N PHE A 511 29.96 -24.71 -8.10
CA PHE A 511 28.58 -25.01 -7.74
C PHE A 511 28.34 -26.51 -7.80
N THR A 512 27.32 -27.01 -7.12
CA THR A 512 26.95 -28.43 -7.10
C THR A 512 25.68 -28.65 -7.90
N LEU A 513 25.68 -29.72 -8.70
CA LEU A 513 24.49 -30.22 -9.38
C LEU A 513 24.06 -31.57 -8.83
N SER A 514 22.84 -31.70 -8.32
CA SER A 514 22.30 -33.01 -7.87
C SER A 514 21.95 -33.94 -9.04
N ARG A 515 21.78 -33.39 -10.25
CA ARG A 515 21.51 -34.13 -11.50
C ARG A 515 22.04 -33.36 -12.72
N PRO A 516 22.25 -34.03 -13.88
CA PRO A 516 22.70 -33.34 -15.08
C PRO A 516 21.74 -32.21 -15.48
N ALA A 517 22.29 -31.04 -15.83
CA ALA A 517 21.51 -29.88 -16.23
C ALA A 517 22.30 -28.99 -17.18
N ARG A 518 21.58 -28.23 -18.02
CA ARG A 518 22.21 -27.17 -18.83
C ARG A 518 22.32 -25.91 -17.98
N VAL A 519 23.53 -25.43 -17.79
CA VAL A 519 23.84 -24.30 -16.91
C VAL A 519 24.30 -23.10 -17.73
N THR A 520 23.81 -21.93 -17.35
CA THR A 520 24.32 -20.64 -17.80
C THR A 520 24.98 -19.95 -16.62
N VAL A 521 26.20 -19.46 -16.81
CA VAL A 521 26.98 -18.71 -15.81
C VAL A 521 27.26 -17.33 -16.37
N ARG A 522 26.93 -16.28 -15.63
CA ARG A 522 27.14 -14.88 -16.03
C ARG A 522 27.87 -14.11 -14.94
N ALA A 523 28.61 -13.08 -15.37
CA ALA A 523 29.09 -12.02 -14.50
C ALA A 523 28.42 -10.71 -14.89
N ARG A 524 27.79 -10.05 -13.92
CA ARG A 524 27.14 -8.75 -14.05
C ARG A 524 27.94 -7.71 -13.30
N ASP A 525 28.03 -6.50 -13.84
CA ASP A 525 28.59 -5.37 -13.09
C ASP A 525 27.60 -4.86 -12.02
N SER A 526 28.02 -3.86 -11.24
CA SER A 526 27.19 -3.20 -10.23
C SER A 526 25.94 -2.52 -10.80
N ALA A 527 25.90 -2.23 -12.11
CA ALA A 527 24.72 -1.71 -12.80
C ALA A 527 23.78 -2.83 -13.30
N GLY A 528 24.06 -4.09 -12.96
CA GLY A 528 23.27 -5.26 -13.35
C GLY A 528 23.45 -5.70 -14.81
N ARG A 529 24.33 -5.04 -15.57
CA ARG A 529 24.58 -5.32 -16.99
C ARG A 529 25.42 -6.58 -17.11
N VAL A 530 25.06 -7.48 -18.03
CA VAL A 530 25.84 -8.71 -18.28
C VAL A 530 27.14 -8.33 -18.98
N ARG A 531 28.25 -8.39 -18.26
CA ARG A 531 29.59 -8.11 -18.80
C ARG A 531 30.27 -9.33 -19.40
N ALA A 532 29.92 -10.52 -18.90
CA ALA A 532 30.41 -11.77 -19.47
C ALA A 532 29.38 -12.90 -19.33
N VAL A 533 29.27 -13.72 -20.37
CA VAL A 533 28.60 -15.02 -20.32
C VAL A 533 29.68 -16.09 -20.32
N ILE A 534 29.96 -16.64 -19.15
CA ILE A 534 31.12 -17.51 -18.87
C ILE A 534 30.81 -18.95 -19.31
N ALA A 535 29.56 -19.37 -19.17
CA ALA A 535 29.02 -20.57 -19.78
C ALA A 535 27.61 -20.26 -20.29
N ARG A 536 27.28 -20.66 -21.52
CA ARG A 536 25.94 -20.44 -22.09
C ARG A 536 25.27 -21.78 -22.35
N ASN A 537 24.20 -22.07 -21.59
CA ASN A 537 23.37 -23.26 -21.78
C ASN A 537 24.18 -24.59 -21.91
N ARG A 538 25.33 -24.65 -21.21
CA ARG A 538 26.30 -25.74 -21.30
C ARG A 538 25.83 -26.91 -20.46
N LEU A 539 25.82 -28.12 -21.01
CA LEU A 539 25.46 -29.32 -20.26
C LEU A 539 26.57 -29.67 -19.27
N PHE A 540 26.22 -29.82 -18.00
CA PHE A 540 27.09 -30.35 -16.96
C PHE A 540 26.48 -31.61 -16.35
N ARG A 541 27.33 -32.59 -16.00
CA ARG A 541 26.92 -33.82 -15.30
C ARG A 541 26.66 -33.54 -13.80
N ARG A 542 26.02 -34.47 -13.09
CA ARG A 542 25.85 -34.44 -11.61
C ARG A 542 27.19 -34.32 -10.87
N GLY A 543 27.25 -33.54 -9.79
CA GLY A 543 28.39 -33.38 -8.89
C GLY A 543 28.87 -31.93 -8.79
N THR A 544 29.98 -31.72 -8.09
CA THR A 544 30.63 -30.41 -7.99
C THR A 544 31.21 -30.00 -9.34
N ARG A 545 30.90 -28.79 -9.79
CA ARG A 545 31.35 -28.20 -11.05
C ARG A 545 32.11 -26.94 -10.80
N LEU A 546 33.10 -26.71 -11.65
CA LEU A 546 33.95 -25.53 -11.63
C LEU A 546 33.93 -24.92 -13.03
N VAL A 547 33.68 -23.63 -13.09
CA VAL A 547 33.87 -22.82 -14.28
C VAL A 547 34.88 -21.72 -13.95
N LEU A 548 35.81 -21.48 -14.86
CA LEU A 548 36.83 -20.44 -14.72
C LEU A 548 36.49 -19.27 -15.64
N TRP A 549 36.45 -18.06 -15.07
CA TRP A 549 36.38 -16.84 -15.86
C TRP A 549 37.74 -16.15 -15.90
N GLY A 550 38.20 -15.80 -17.10
CA GLY A 550 39.47 -15.11 -17.33
C GLY A 550 39.48 -13.61 -17.01
N ARG A 551 38.36 -13.05 -16.54
CA ARG A 551 38.16 -11.62 -16.26
C ARG A 551 38.36 -10.67 -17.45
N ARG A 552 38.72 -11.13 -18.65
CA ARG A 552 38.99 -10.24 -19.80
C ARG A 552 37.70 -9.59 -20.30
N LEU A 553 37.72 -8.27 -20.47
CA LEU A 553 36.64 -7.44 -21.03
C LEU A 553 37.25 -6.49 -22.06
N GLY A 554 37.12 -6.79 -23.35
CA GLY A 554 37.83 -6.06 -24.41
C GLY A 554 39.35 -6.14 -24.24
N THR A 555 40.02 -4.98 -24.20
CA THR A 555 41.47 -4.87 -24.01
C THR A 555 41.92 -4.96 -22.54
N GLY A 556 40.99 -4.86 -21.58
CA GLY A 556 41.27 -4.83 -20.15
C GLY A 556 40.78 -6.04 -19.36
N TYR A 557 40.92 -5.95 -18.03
CA TYR A 557 40.37 -6.90 -17.08
C TYR A 557 39.22 -6.28 -16.28
N ALA A 558 38.24 -7.11 -15.95
CA ALA A 558 37.14 -6.82 -15.06
C ALA A 558 37.66 -6.47 -13.66
N THR A 559 37.48 -5.21 -13.26
CA THR A 559 37.74 -4.68 -11.92
C THR A 559 36.44 -4.10 -11.34
N GLY A 560 36.35 -4.02 -10.00
CA GLY A 560 35.15 -3.59 -9.29
C GLY A 560 34.24 -4.76 -8.88
N THR A 561 33.04 -4.43 -8.39
CA THR A 561 32.09 -5.42 -7.89
C THR A 561 31.34 -6.11 -9.02
N TYR A 562 31.32 -7.44 -8.98
CA TYR A 562 30.57 -8.28 -9.91
C TYR A 562 29.63 -9.20 -9.16
N THR A 563 28.41 -9.33 -9.68
CA THR A 563 27.47 -10.39 -9.29
C THR A 563 27.60 -11.56 -10.25
N PHE A 564 27.88 -12.73 -9.69
CA PHE A 564 27.98 -13.99 -10.42
C PHE A 564 26.68 -14.75 -10.33
N GLU A 565 26.07 -15.03 -11.48
CA GLU A 565 24.77 -15.67 -11.62
C GLU A 565 24.97 -17.08 -12.20
N VAL A 566 24.49 -18.12 -11.53
CA VAL A 566 24.48 -19.50 -12.03
C VAL A 566 23.04 -19.97 -12.14
N VAL A 567 22.58 -20.28 -13.37
CA VAL A 567 21.21 -20.74 -13.64
C VAL A 567 21.25 -22.11 -14.30
N ALA A 568 20.59 -23.10 -13.71
CA ALA A 568 20.38 -24.42 -14.29
C ALA A 568 19.00 -24.51 -14.95
N ARG A 569 18.92 -25.04 -16.17
CA ARG A 569 17.66 -25.32 -16.88
C ARG A 569 17.21 -26.74 -16.57
N THR A 570 16.02 -26.87 -15.99
CA THR A 570 15.43 -28.14 -15.56
C THR A 570 14.05 -28.33 -16.19
N ARG A 571 13.47 -29.52 -16.05
CA ARG A 571 12.08 -29.77 -16.48
C ARG A 571 11.03 -29.05 -15.62
N PHE A 572 11.42 -28.55 -14.45
CA PHE A 572 10.51 -27.90 -13.50
C PHE A 572 10.58 -26.36 -13.57
N GLY A 573 11.74 -25.83 -13.99
CA GLY A 573 11.97 -24.40 -14.14
C GLY A 573 13.43 -24.07 -14.45
N ARG A 574 13.88 -22.91 -13.96
CA ARG A 574 15.26 -22.42 -14.12
C ARG A 574 15.88 -22.05 -12.76
N PRO A 575 16.13 -23.02 -11.85
CA PRO A 575 16.80 -22.76 -10.57
C PRO A 575 18.10 -21.99 -10.76
N GLY A 576 18.42 -21.09 -9.84
CA GLY A 576 19.63 -20.30 -9.93
C GLY A 576 20.06 -19.71 -8.59
N LEU A 577 21.36 -19.42 -8.49
CA LEU A 577 22.01 -18.81 -7.34
C LEU A 577 22.84 -17.61 -7.80
N THR A 578 22.95 -16.61 -6.93
CA THR A 578 23.80 -15.43 -7.13
C THR A 578 24.73 -15.22 -5.95
N THR A 579 25.88 -14.62 -6.23
CA THR A 579 26.79 -14.13 -5.18
C THR A 579 27.61 -12.96 -5.72
N SER A 580 27.89 -11.96 -4.88
CA SER A 580 28.60 -10.74 -5.28
C SER A 580 30.02 -10.72 -4.73
N MET A 581 30.98 -10.23 -5.52
CA MET A 581 32.39 -10.20 -5.15
C MET A 581 33.10 -9.00 -5.80
N THR A 582 33.99 -8.34 -5.04
CA THR A 582 34.85 -7.27 -5.55
C THR A 582 36.13 -7.85 -6.16
N LEU A 583 36.39 -7.50 -7.41
CA LEU A 583 37.59 -7.86 -8.14
C LEU A 583 38.60 -6.71 -8.11
N GLY A 584 39.70 -6.90 -7.38
CA GLY A 584 40.82 -5.95 -7.34
C GLY A 584 41.60 -5.87 -8.66
N ALA A 585 42.50 -4.90 -8.80
CA ALA A 585 43.37 -4.77 -9.96
C ALA A 585 44.20 -6.05 -10.19
N VAL A 586 44.57 -6.31 -11.44
CA VAL A 586 45.45 -7.44 -11.79
C VAL A 586 46.89 -7.07 -11.42
N PRO A 587 47.63 -7.88 -10.66
CA PRO A 587 49.03 -7.62 -10.38
C PRO A 587 49.83 -7.52 -11.69
N ARG A 588 50.54 -6.41 -11.90
CA ARG A 588 51.51 -6.29 -13.00
C ARG A 588 52.62 -7.31 -12.75
N THR A 589 52.81 -8.27 -13.66
CA THR A 589 53.95 -9.18 -13.60
C THR A 589 55.23 -8.35 -13.72
N ARG A 590 56.01 -8.29 -12.63
CA ARG A 590 57.34 -7.69 -12.60
C ARG A 590 58.24 -8.56 -13.49
N THR A 591 58.60 -8.06 -14.67
CA THR A 591 59.61 -8.68 -15.54
C THR A 591 60.94 -8.55 -14.80
N THR A 592 61.47 -9.66 -14.30
CA THR A 592 62.88 -9.71 -13.88
C THR A 592 63.73 -9.53 -15.14
N ALA A 593 64.41 -8.39 -15.23
CA ALA A 593 65.50 -8.23 -16.18
C ALA A 593 66.60 -9.25 -15.84
N PRO A 594 67.28 -9.87 -16.84
CA PRO A 594 68.47 -10.65 -16.56
C PRO A 594 69.57 -9.71 -16.06
N GLY A 595 70.23 -10.07 -14.95
CA GLY A 595 71.43 -9.38 -14.48
C GLY A 595 72.54 -9.52 -15.52
N GLY A 596 73.19 -8.40 -15.83
CA GLY A 596 74.51 -8.36 -16.47
C GLY A 596 75.62 -8.45 -15.44
#